data_AF-A0A1F9LY71-F1
#
_entry.id   AF-A0A1F9LY71-F1
#
_cell.length_a   1.000
_cell.length_b   1.000
_cell.length_c   1.000
_cell.angle_alpha   90.00
_cell.angle_beta   90.00
_cell.angle_gamma   90.00
#
_symmetry.space_group_name_H-M   'P 1'
#
loop_
_entity.id
_entity.type
_entity.pdbx_description
1 polymer ?
#
loop_
_entity_poly.entity_id
_entity_poly.type
_entity_poly.pdbx_seq_one_letter_code
_entity_poly.pdbx_strand_id
1 'polypeptide(L)'
;MRYDETDPLCEPFVAQALAAQPEVLFLGASKPDAVVCIARQARTLSPTTRLFFSDSAYFPALITKLGTLAEGLEGTVPSPDPGSGFETAYRVHFGHPPPPYAANLYDALTLLAYSLERSNGEGGERLADALVDVVDARGPATGWDRQGIGEALTGIKNGHLPDVQGASGPLDFDPDLHTEPVASVYGHWRIEYGDFVTLAFISTGASKRATSLSRSFASHKRSQKLDSNSSYNPGPKAKTWALIAALSGGWQNYRHQADALAHYQALRANGIPDDHLVLVLADDLATNSQSAEPGMVRNVAGGPNLYAEVEIDYSLEELTADDLLAILAGKSSPELPVVIDSSADDNVYVFLVGHGNSSGVLVGGSRAGMEQGAGETLLLPEQLAATAASMFAHKRYRRLLIAVEACHGGILGTQLESPGVLLLAGANPTESSLGSNYDPDFDLWRADQFAYQLYLANTTTPTLALDELYQQLYLQVGGSHVTAYNANNFSGISTVTLQEFVQ
;
A
#
# COMPACT_ATOMS: atom_id res chain seq x y z
N MET A 1 -13.27 11.15 17.82
CA MET A 1 -14.47 10.67 18.54
C MET A 1 -15.52 10.30 17.49
N ARG A 2 -16.32 9.25 17.69
CA ARG A 2 -17.38 8.88 16.73
C ARG A 2 -18.73 9.25 17.36
N TYR A 3 -19.44 10.20 16.75
CA TYR A 3 -20.81 10.56 17.11
C TYR A 3 -21.76 9.44 16.65
N ASP A 4 -22.67 9.02 17.53
CA ASP A 4 -23.78 8.15 17.13
C ASP A 4 -24.92 9.03 16.60
N GLU A 5 -25.12 9.02 15.30
CA GLU A 5 -26.14 9.84 14.63
C GLU A 5 -27.58 9.36 14.89
N THR A 6 -27.76 8.28 15.66
CA THR A 6 -29.05 7.86 16.21
C THR A 6 -29.34 8.50 17.56
N ASP A 7 -28.34 9.07 18.24
CA ASP A 7 -28.51 9.84 19.45
C ASP A 7 -29.09 11.22 19.10
N PRO A 8 -30.31 11.57 19.60
CA PRO A 8 -30.94 12.85 19.31
C PRO A 8 -30.19 14.06 19.90
N LEU A 9 -29.18 13.85 20.76
CA LEU A 9 -28.46 14.91 21.46
C LEU A 9 -27.00 14.99 21.01
N CYS A 10 -26.66 16.02 20.21
CA CYS A 10 -25.27 16.29 19.82
C CYS A 10 -24.42 16.90 20.96
N GLU A 11 -25.07 17.53 21.94
CA GLU A 11 -24.44 18.37 22.97
C GLU A 11 -23.40 17.64 23.85
N PRO A 12 -23.65 16.42 24.38
CA PRO A 12 -22.67 15.71 25.20
C PRO A 12 -21.37 15.43 24.45
N PHE A 13 -21.46 15.09 23.16
CA PHE A 13 -20.32 14.79 22.31
C PHE A 13 -19.52 16.05 21.96
N VAL A 14 -20.20 17.15 21.66
CA VAL A 14 -19.56 18.44 21.41
C VAL A 14 -18.84 18.93 22.67
N ALA A 15 -19.49 18.86 23.84
CA ALA A 15 -18.88 19.23 25.11
C ALA A 15 -17.63 18.38 25.41
N GLN A 16 -17.71 17.07 25.18
CA GLN A 16 -16.58 16.18 25.36
C GLN A 16 -15.44 16.48 24.37
N ALA A 17 -15.75 16.80 23.11
CA ALA A 17 -14.74 17.14 22.10
C ALA A 17 -14.02 18.45 22.41
N LEU A 18 -14.73 19.41 23.01
CA LEU A 18 -14.21 20.72 23.40
C LEU A 18 -13.52 20.72 24.77
N ALA A 19 -13.60 19.64 25.55
CA ALA A 19 -13.01 19.57 26.89
C ALA A 19 -11.49 19.82 26.89
N ALA A 20 -10.80 19.47 25.80
CA ALA A 20 -9.37 19.72 25.61
C ALA A 20 -9.04 21.14 25.12
N GLN A 21 -10.03 22.01 24.94
CA GLN A 21 -9.88 23.37 24.40
C GLN A 21 -9.05 23.43 23.10
N PRO A 22 -9.43 22.67 22.06
CA PRO A 22 -8.66 22.63 20.83
C PRO A 22 -8.70 23.99 20.11
N GLU A 23 -7.61 24.33 19.40
CA GLU A 23 -7.59 25.50 18.52
C GLU A 23 -8.51 25.30 17.30
N VAL A 24 -8.55 24.07 16.78
CA VAL A 24 -9.36 23.66 15.63
C VAL A 24 -10.02 22.31 15.92
N LEU A 25 -11.31 22.18 15.56
CA LEU A 25 -12.05 20.93 15.61
C LEU A 25 -12.45 20.51 14.18
N PHE A 26 -11.94 19.37 13.73
CA PHE A 26 -12.30 18.75 12.45
C PHE A 26 -13.56 17.90 12.59
N LEU A 27 -14.53 18.12 11.70
CA LEU A 27 -15.90 17.64 11.85
C LEU A 27 -16.39 16.95 10.58
N GLY A 28 -16.70 15.65 10.68
CA GLY A 28 -17.47 14.92 9.69
C GLY A 28 -18.85 14.59 10.24
N ALA A 29 -19.91 15.04 9.58
CA ALA A 29 -21.30 14.77 9.97
C ALA A 29 -22.11 14.45 8.73
N SER A 30 -22.91 13.38 8.71
CA SER A 30 -23.63 12.98 7.50
C SER A 30 -24.98 13.70 7.31
N LYS A 31 -25.55 14.26 8.39
CA LYS A 31 -26.89 14.88 8.39
C LYS A 31 -26.82 16.40 8.56
N PRO A 32 -27.56 17.19 7.76
CA PRO A 32 -27.61 18.66 7.90
C PRO A 32 -27.98 19.16 9.30
N ASP A 33 -28.90 18.48 9.99
CA ASP A 33 -29.31 18.89 11.34
C ASP A 33 -28.22 18.63 12.40
N ALA A 34 -27.38 17.60 12.19
CA ALA A 34 -26.22 17.35 13.04
C ALA A 34 -25.17 18.45 12.87
N VAL A 35 -24.90 18.90 11.63
CA VAL A 35 -24.00 20.03 11.35
C VAL A 35 -24.48 21.29 12.09
N VAL A 36 -25.76 21.62 11.98
CA VAL A 36 -26.35 22.80 12.65
C VAL A 36 -26.27 22.68 14.17
N CYS A 37 -26.57 21.50 14.72
CA CYS A 37 -26.49 21.25 16.15
C CYS A 37 -25.05 21.42 16.67
N ILE A 38 -24.08 20.78 16.01
CA ILE A 38 -22.66 20.85 16.37
C ILE A 38 -22.16 22.29 16.33
N ALA A 39 -22.41 23.01 15.23
CA ALA A 39 -21.97 24.39 15.08
C ALA A 39 -22.55 25.29 16.19
N ARG A 40 -23.85 25.18 16.47
CA ARG A 40 -24.51 25.98 17.52
C ARG A 40 -23.95 25.67 18.90
N GLN A 41 -23.77 24.39 19.23
CA GLN A 41 -23.25 23.98 20.54
C GLN A 41 -21.79 24.39 20.71
N ALA A 42 -20.96 24.21 19.69
CA ALA A 42 -19.56 24.57 19.76
C ALA A 42 -19.33 26.08 19.88
N ARG A 43 -20.11 26.91 19.16
CA ARG A 43 -20.09 28.37 19.32
C ARG A 43 -20.52 28.81 20.71
N THR A 44 -21.41 28.05 21.37
CA THR A 44 -21.88 28.36 22.73
C THR A 44 -20.84 27.96 23.79
N LEU A 45 -20.24 26.78 23.66
CA LEU A 45 -19.33 26.21 24.65
C LEU A 45 -17.88 26.70 24.52
N SER A 46 -17.42 26.97 23.29
CA SER A 46 -16.05 27.40 23.03
C SER A 46 -15.99 28.31 21.79
N PRO A 47 -16.36 29.59 21.92
CA PRO A 47 -16.49 30.52 20.78
C PRO A 47 -15.17 30.76 20.03
N THR A 48 -14.02 30.52 20.68
CA THR A 48 -12.68 30.68 20.09
C THR A 48 -12.22 29.47 19.28
N THR A 49 -12.84 28.30 19.46
CA THR A 49 -12.49 27.10 18.69
C THR A 49 -12.92 27.27 17.24
N ARG A 50 -12.00 27.08 16.30
CA ARG A 50 -12.33 27.05 14.87
C ARG A 50 -12.97 25.72 14.53
N LEU A 51 -14.02 25.75 13.72
CA LEU A 51 -14.74 24.56 13.28
C LEU A 51 -14.44 24.35 11.81
N PHE A 52 -13.86 23.20 11.48
CA PHE A 52 -13.49 22.82 10.12
C PHE A 52 -14.29 21.60 9.69
N PHE A 53 -15.23 21.78 8.78
CA PHE A 53 -16.16 20.73 8.35
C PHE A 53 -15.71 20.01 7.08
N SER A 54 -16.20 18.79 6.90
CA SER A 54 -16.28 18.14 5.60
C SER A 54 -17.29 18.84 4.68
N ASP A 55 -17.38 18.36 3.44
CA ASP A 55 -18.28 18.80 2.38
C ASP A 55 -19.76 18.81 2.79
N SER A 56 -20.14 17.96 3.73
CA SER A 56 -21.50 17.87 4.26
C SER A 56 -22.03 19.15 4.94
N ALA A 57 -21.17 20.10 5.29
CA ALA A 57 -21.58 21.42 5.78
C ALA A 57 -21.72 22.47 4.68
N TYR A 58 -21.41 22.13 3.43
CA TYR A 58 -21.56 23.04 2.29
C TYR A 58 -22.99 22.98 1.72
N PHE A 59 -23.93 23.63 2.40
CA PHE A 59 -25.32 23.73 1.91
C PHE A 59 -25.97 25.07 2.27
N PRO A 60 -26.76 25.70 1.35
CA PRO A 60 -27.31 27.04 1.58
C PRO A 60 -28.15 27.19 2.86
N ALA A 61 -28.88 26.14 3.25
CA ALA A 61 -29.72 26.18 4.45
C ALA A 61 -28.92 26.24 5.77
N LEU A 62 -27.60 26.02 5.75
CA LEU A 62 -26.76 26.16 6.94
C LEU A 62 -26.75 27.62 7.42
N ILE A 63 -26.56 28.55 6.48
CA ILE A 63 -26.52 30.00 6.74
C ILE A 63 -27.85 30.47 7.30
N THR A 64 -28.97 30.04 6.70
CA THR A 64 -30.30 30.45 7.17
C THR A 64 -30.67 29.86 8.53
N LYS A 65 -30.23 28.63 8.85
CA LYS A 65 -30.51 27.97 10.13
C LYS A 65 -29.63 28.49 11.29
N LEU A 66 -28.43 28.98 11.01
CA LEU A 66 -27.49 29.47 12.03
C LEU A 66 -27.46 31.00 12.15
N GLY A 67 -27.89 31.73 11.11
CA GLY A 67 -27.79 33.19 11.08
C GLY A 67 -26.34 33.64 11.28
N THR A 68 -26.11 34.60 12.17
CA THR A 68 -24.77 35.13 12.48
C THR A 68 -23.81 34.09 13.05
N LEU A 69 -24.31 32.97 13.60
CA LEU A 69 -23.45 31.88 14.08
C LEU A 69 -22.76 31.11 12.95
N ALA A 70 -23.25 31.25 11.71
CA ALA A 70 -22.64 30.66 10.53
C ALA A 70 -21.33 31.36 10.14
N GLU A 71 -21.15 32.61 10.56
CA GLU A 71 -20.03 33.44 10.14
C GLU A 71 -18.69 32.82 10.58
N GLY A 72 -17.76 32.76 9.65
CA GLY A 72 -16.43 32.21 9.85
C GLY A 72 -16.38 30.70 10.04
N LEU A 73 -17.49 29.96 9.85
CA LEU A 73 -17.42 28.51 9.67
C LEU A 73 -16.69 28.21 8.36
N GLU A 74 -15.90 27.14 8.37
CA GLU A 74 -15.05 26.77 7.23
C GLU A 74 -15.03 25.26 7.04
N GLY A 75 -14.56 24.82 5.87
CA GLY A 75 -14.42 23.42 5.55
C GLY A 75 -13.87 23.19 4.15
N THR A 76 -13.85 21.93 3.73
CA THR A 76 -13.53 21.56 2.34
C THR A 76 -14.77 21.08 1.61
N VAL A 77 -14.76 21.21 0.28
CA VAL A 77 -15.79 20.65 -0.59
C VAL A 77 -15.16 20.24 -1.92
N PRO A 78 -15.50 19.08 -2.50
CA PRO A 78 -15.09 18.72 -3.85
C PRO A 78 -15.45 19.84 -4.83
N SER A 79 -14.48 20.22 -5.65
CA SER A 79 -14.57 21.38 -6.53
C SER A 79 -14.05 21.04 -7.92
N PRO A 80 -14.54 21.73 -8.96
CA PRO A 80 -13.91 21.64 -10.28
C PRO A 80 -12.45 22.10 -10.21
N ASP A 81 -11.61 21.57 -11.10
CA ASP A 81 -10.26 22.10 -11.29
C ASP A 81 -10.35 23.57 -11.74
N PRO A 82 -9.74 24.53 -11.04
CA PRO A 82 -9.73 25.93 -11.46
C PRO A 82 -9.17 26.13 -12.88
N GLY A 83 -8.22 25.28 -13.30
CA GLY A 83 -7.64 25.29 -14.63
C GLY A 83 -8.60 24.81 -15.72
N SER A 84 -9.65 24.06 -15.38
CA SER A 84 -10.62 23.55 -16.36
C SER A 84 -11.56 24.64 -16.88
N GLY A 85 -11.80 25.69 -16.09
CA GLY A 85 -12.78 26.74 -16.42
C GLY A 85 -14.24 26.30 -16.28
N PHE A 86 -14.51 25.09 -15.77
CA PHE A 86 -15.85 24.52 -15.64
C PHE A 86 -16.79 25.39 -14.81
N GLU A 87 -16.32 25.94 -13.68
CA GLU A 87 -17.16 26.81 -12.84
C GLU A 87 -17.66 28.04 -13.61
N THR A 88 -16.77 28.67 -14.39
CA THR A 88 -17.14 29.84 -15.19
C THR A 88 -18.18 29.47 -16.24
N ALA A 89 -17.95 28.38 -16.98
CA ALA A 89 -18.89 27.89 -17.99
C ALA A 89 -20.25 27.52 -17.38
N TYR A 90 -20.25 26.87 -16.21
CA TYR A 90 -21.46 26.48 -15.48
C TYR A 90 -22.27 27.72 -15.08
N ARG A 91 -21.62 28.74 -14.51
CA ARG A 91 -22.27 30.00 -14.14
C ARG A 91 -22.86 30.72 -15.34
N VAL A 92 -22.15 30.77 -16.47
CA VAL A 92 -22.65 31.37 -17.70
C VAL A 92 -23.89 30.63 -18.22
N HIS A 93 -23.92 29.30 -18.09
CA HIS A 93 -25.02 28.49 -18.60
C HIS A 93 -26.26 28.48 -17.68
N PHE A 94 -26.06 28.30 -16.38
CA PHE A 94 -27.14 28.09 -15.40
C PHE A 94 -27.46 29.33 -14.54
N GLY A 95 -26.61 30.36 -14.56
CA GLY A 95 -26.81 31.60 -13.80
C GLY A 95 -26.50 31.49 -12.30
N HIS A 96 -25.92 30.37 -11.85
CA HIS A 96 -25.52 30.13 -10.46
C HIS A 96 -24.24 29.26 -10.39
N PRO A 97 -23.52 29.22 -9.25
CA PRO A 97 -22.38 28.31 -9.10
C PRO A 97 -22.78 26.83 -9.25
N PRO A 98 -21.83 25.96 -9.66
CA PRO A 98 -22.05 24.53 -9.62
C PRO A 98 -22.30 24.06 -8.17
N PRO A 99 -23.26 23.15 -7.93
CA PRO A 99 -23.35 22.48 -6.64
C PRO A 99 -22.11 21.57 -6.42
N PRO A 100 -21.85 21.15 -5.17
CA PRO A 100 -20.84 20.14 -4.88
C PRO A 100 -21.02 18.92 -5.79
N TYR A 101 -19.90 18.33 -6.21
CA TYR A 101 -19.84 17.17 -7.11
C TYR A 101 -20.35 17.36 -8.54
N ALA A 102 -20.78 18.55 -8.95
CA ALA A 102 -21.31 18.76 -10.31
C ALA A 102 -20.30 18.38 -11.41
N ALA A 103 -19.03 18.76 -11.23
CA ALA A 103 -17.95 18.42 -12.15
C ALA A 103 -17.66 16.91 -12.14
N ASN A 104 -17.61 16.28 -10.96
CA ASN A 104 -17.40 14.83 -10.84
C ASN A 104 -18.52 14.01 -11.48
N LEU A 105 -19.78 14.44 -11.32
CA LEU A 105 -20.93 13.80 -11.96
C LEU A 105 -20.86 13.98 -13.47
N TYR A 106 -20.48 15.16 -13.95
CA TYR A 106 -20.27 15.41 -15.37
C TYR A 106 -19.20 14.47 -15.93
N ASP A 107 -18.06 14.35 -15.24
CA ASP A 107 -16.97 13.47 -15.64
C ASP A 107 -17.39 12.00 -15.66
N ALA A 108 -18.09 11.53 -14.63
CA ALA A 108 -18.63 10.17 -14.57
C ALA A 108 -19.56 9.86 -15.76
N LEU A 109 -20.40 10.82 -16.17
CA LEU A 109 -21.26 10.67 -17.34
C LEU A 109 -20.47 10.64 -18.65
N THR A 110 -19.41 11.46 -18.77
CA THR A 110 -18.55 11.45 -19.95
C THR A 110 -17.73 10.17 -20.08
N LEU A 111 -17.16 9.67 -18.97
CA LEU A 111 -16.46 8.38 -18.93
C LEU A 111 -17.39 7.25 -19.37
N LEU A 112 -18.62 7.20 -18.84
CA LEU A 112 -19.60 6.21 -19.27
C LEU A 112 -19.88 6.29 -20.78
N ALA A 113 -19.97 7.49 -21.35
CA ALA A 113 -20.18 7.67 -22.79
C ALA A 113 -18.99 7.19 -23.62
N TYR A 114 -17.76 7.52 -23.21
CA TYR A 114 -16.53 7.06 -23.86
C TYR A 114 -16.42 5.53 -23.82
N SER A 115 -16.68 4.93 -22.65
CA SER A 115 -16.61 3.49 -22.45
C SER A 115 -17.70 2.75 -23.22
N LEU A 116 -18.90 3.33 -23.35
CA LEU A 116 -19.95 2.77 -24.22
C LEU A 116 -19.57 2.83 -25.70
N GLU A 117 -18.94 3.92 -26.17
CA GLU A 117 -18.44 3.97 -27.56
C GLU A 117 -17.34 2.90 -27.76
N ARG A 118 -16.44 2.74 -26.78
CA ARG A 118 -15.36 1.74 -26.80
C ARG A 118 -15.89 0.31 -26.76
N SER A 119 -16.94 0.04 -25.99
CA SER A 119 -17.58 -1.26 -25.87
C SER A 119 -18.59 -1.56 -26.98
N ASN A 120 -18.76 -0.67 -27.96
CA ASN A 120 -19.80 -0.75 -28.99
C ASN A 120 -21.23 -0.84 -28.41
N GLY A 121 -21.47 -0.19 -27.27
CA GLY A 121 -22.74 -0.14 -26.56
C GLY A 121 -23.03 -1.36 -25.68
N GLU A 122 -22.06 -2.27 -25.52
CA GLU A 122 -22.20 -3.44 -24.64
C GLU A 122 -22.00 -3.05 -23.17
N GLY A 123 -22.82 -3.64 -22.29
CA GLY A 123 -22.76 -3.47 -20.82
C GLY A 123 -21.99 -4.59 -20.11
N GLY A 124 -22.07 -4.64 -18.78
CA GLY A 124 -21.45 -5.71 -17.97
C GLY A 124 -19.93 -5.62 -17.96
N GLU A 125 -19.25 -6.77 -17.94
CA GLU A 125 -17.78 -6.87 -17.92
C GLU A 125 -17.13 -6.12 -19.08
N ARG A 126 -17.70 -6.18 -20.28
CA ARG A 126 -17.16 -5.45 -21.45
C ARG A 126 -17.18 -3.94 -21.30
N LEU A 127 -18.14 -3.39 -20.56
CA LEU A 127 -18.16 -1.97 -20.25
C LEU A 127 -17.13 -1.62 -19.19
N ALA A 128 -16.91 -2.51 -18.22
CA ALA A 128 -15.88 -2.34 -17.20
C ALA A 128 -14.48 -2.35 -17.85
N ASP A 129 -14.18 -3.33 -18.70
CA ASP A 129 -12.92 -3.40 -19.46
C ASP A 129 -12.73 -2.16 -20.34
N ALA A 130 -13.80 -1.70 -21.01
CA ALA A 130 -13.76 -0.48 -21.81
C ALA A 130 -13.54 0.79 -20.97
N LEU A 131 -13.94 0.78 -19.70
CA LEU A 131 -13.68 1.88 -18.78
C LEU A 131 -12.21 1.91 -18.36
N VAL A 132 -11.63 0.74 -18.07
CA VAL A 132 -10.18 0.58 -17.83
C VAL A 132 -9.38 1.08 -19.04
N ASP A 133 -9.72 0.63 -20.25
CA ASP A 133 -9.08 1.07 -21.51
C ASP A 133 -9.08 2.62 -21.65
N VAL A 134 -10.20 3.26 -21.30
CA VAL A 134 -10.37 4.72 -21.47
C VAL A 134 -9.55 5.50 -20.44
N VAL A 135 -9.49 5.08 -19.18
CA VAL A 135 -8.77 5.81 -18.12
C VAL A 135 -7.26 5.53 -18.11
N ASP A 136 -6.82 4.40 -18.67
CA ASP A 136 -5.40 4.06 -18.85
C ASP A 136 -4.81 4.62 -20.14
N ALA A 137 -5.64 5.17 -21.02
CA ALA A 137 -5.22 5.76 -22.28
C ALA A 137 -4.24 6.92 -22.08
N ARG A 138 -3.17 6.96 -22.87
CA ARG A 138 -2.16 8.04 -22.87
C ARG A 138 -1.92 8.62 -24.27
N GLY A 139 -2.99 8.67 -25.07
CA GLY A 139 -3.00 9.31 -26.39
C GLY A 139 -3.00 10.84 -26.32
N PRO A 140 -3.25 11.54 -27.42
CA PRO A 140 -3.42 13.00 -27.41
C PRO A 140 -4.53 13.42 -26.43
N ALA A 141 -4.26 14.46 -25.64
CA ALA A 141 -5.20 14.94 -24.65
C ALA A 141 -6.43 15.61 -25.29
N THR A 142 -7.61 15.31 -24.76
CA THR A 142 -8.89 15.93 -25.14
C THR A 142 -9.53 16.63 -23.95
N GLY A 143 -10.20 17.76 -24.18
CA GLY A 143 -10.84 18.53 -23.11
C GLY A 143 -12.21 18.01 -22.67
N TRP A 144 -12.69 18.51 -21.52
CA TRP A 144 -14.02 18.21 -20.97
C TRP A 144 -15.18 18.92 -21.68
N ASP A 145 -14.88 19.89 -22.54
CA ASP A 145 -15.88 20.70 -23.23
C ASP A 145 -16.49 19.98 -24.45
N ARG A 146 -17.45 20.63 -25.11
CA ARG A 146 -18.15 20.05 -26.26
C ARG A 146 -17.19 19.60 -27.37
N GLN A 147 -16.13 20.37 -27.63
CA GLN A 147 -15.20 20.07 -28.70
C GLN A 147 -14.36 18.85 -28.32
N GLY A 148 -13.76 18.87 -27.12
CA GLY A 148 -12.93 17.78 -26.63
C GLY A 148 -13.69 16.45 -26.51
N ILE A 149 -14.93 16.47 -26.01
CA ILE A 149 -15.79 15.27 -25.97
C ILE A 149 -16.03 14.72 -27.37
N GLY A 150 -16.29 15.59 -28.35
CA GLY A 150 -16.52 15.18 -29.74
C GLY A 150 -15.27 14.57 -30.38
N GLU A 151 -14.10 15.15 -30.12
CA GLU A 151 -12.80 14.62 -30.55
C GLU A 151 -12.53 13.25 -29.92
N ALA A 152 -12.80 13.10 -28.61
CA ALA A 152 -12.58 11.86 -27.88
C ALA A 152 -13.46 10.72 -28.42
N LEU A 153 -14.77 10.94 -28.52
CA LEU A 153 -15.72 9.94 -29.06
C LEU A 153 -15.36 9.54 -30.50
N THR A 154 -14.99 10.52 -31.33
CA THR A 154 -14.57 10.24 -32.72
C THR A 154 -13.27 9.43 -32.75
N GLY A 155 -12.33 9.72 -31.86
CA GLY A 155 -11.09 8.95 -31.69
C GLY A 155 -11.37 7.50 -31.32
N ILE A 156 -12.16 7.30 -30.26
CA ILE A 156 -12.54 5.98 -29.71
C ILE A 156 -13.25 5.14 -30.77
N LYS A 157 -14.21 5.72 -31.48
CA LYS A 157 -14.92 5.07 -32.58
C LYS A 157 -13.99 4.57 -33.69
N ASN A 158 -12.92 5.30 -33.95
CA ASN A 158 -11.91 4.95 -34.95
C ASN A 158 -10.79 4.05 -34.40
N GLY A 159 -10.92 3.54 -33.17
CA GLY A 159 -9.97 2.64 -32.53
C GLY A 159 -8.79 3.33 -31.84
N HIS A 160 -8.81 4.66 -31.69
CA HIS A 160 -7.80 5.41 -30.94
C HIS A 160 -8.25 5.67 -29.52
N LEU A 161 -7.34 5.61 -28.55
CA LEU A 161 -7.62 5.91 -27.15
C LEU A 161 -6.94 7.24 -26.75
N PRO A 162 -7.71 8.35 -26.64
CA PRO A 162 -7.18 9.65 -26.23
C PRO A 162 -6.98 9.71 -24.71
N ASP A 163 -6.13 10.63 -24.26
CA ASP A 163 -6.02 10.98 -22.84
C ASP A 163 -7.18 11.94 -22.48
N VAL A 164 -8.21 11.43 -21.81
CA VAL A 164 -9.44 12.18 -21.52
C VAL A 164 -9.30 13.04 -20.26
N GLN A 165 -9.45 14.36 -20.42
CA GLN A 165 -9.37 15.30 -19.31
C GLN A 165 -10.77 15.67 -18.81
N GLY A 166 -10.94 15.70 -17.49
CA GLY A 166 -12.21 15.98 -16.82
C GLY A 166 -12.39 17.45 -16.44
N ALA A 167 -13.63 17.82 -16.15
CA ALA A 167 -14.01 19.09 -15.55
C ALA A 167 -13.53 19.21 -14.09
N SER A 168 -13.48 18.09 -13.37
CA SER A 168 -12.98 18.01 -11.99
C SER A 168 -11.45 17.94 -11.90
N GLY A 169 -10.78 17.77 -13.03
CA GLY A 169 -9.32 17.64 -13.14
C GLY A 169 -8.93 16.45 -14.03
N PRO A 170 -7.65 16.06 -14.03
CA PRO A 170 -7.19 14.86 -14.72
C PRO A 170 -7.94 13.61 -14.22
N LEU A 171 -8.38 12.77 -15.16
CA LEU A 171 -9.07 11.52 -14.88
C LEU A 171 -8.10 10.34 -14.89
N ASP A 172 -6.93 10.52 -14.29
CA ASP A 172 -5.98 9.44 -14.04
C ASP A 172 -6.49 8.57 -12.89
N PHE A 173 -6.79 7.31 -13.16
CA PHE A 173 -7.22 6.36 -12.14
C PHE A 173 -6.05 5.58 -11.56
N ASP A 174 -6.29 5.01 -10.38
CA ASP A 174 -5.41 4.01 -9.80
C ASP A 174 -5.17 2.85 -10.80
N PRO A 175 -3.93 2.54 -11.20
CA PRO A 175 -3.66 1.57 -12.27
C PRO A 175 -3.80 0.10 -11.84
N ASP A 176 -3.90 -0.19 -10.53
CA ASP A 176 -4.06 -1.57 -10.05
C ASP A 176 -5.53 -1.89 -9.73
N LEU A 177 -6.31 -0.90 -9.29
CA LEU A 177 -7.69 -1.10 -8.85
C LEU A 177 -8.75 -0.43 -9.73
N HIS A 178 -8.39 0.65 -10.44
CA HIS A 178 -9.28 1.46 -11.28
C HIS A 178 -10.56 1.95 -10.58
N THR A 179 -10.55 2.03 -9.26
CA THR A 179 -11.72 2.36 -8.43
C THR A 179 -11.94 3.85 -8.22
N GLU A 180 -10.88 4.67 -8.30
CA GLU A 180 -10.97 6.11 -8.12
C GLU A 180 -9.84 6.90 -8.82
N PRO A 181 -10.05 8.19 -9.09
CA PRO A 181 -9.00 9.09 -9.57
C PRO A 181 -7.88 9.27 -8.53
N VAL A 182 -6.62 9.30 -8.97
CA VAL A 182 -5.45 9.53 -8.11
C VAL A 182 -5.30 11.00 -7.70
N ALA A 183 -5.98 11.92 -8.39
CA ALA A 183 -6.00 13.34 -8.08
C ALA A 183 -7.44 13.86 -7.99
N SER A 184 -7.66 14.79 -7.08
CA SER A 184 -8.95 15.46 -6.87
C SER A 184 -8.70 16.87 -6.36
N VAL A 185 -9.59 17.79 -6.71
CA VAL A 185 -9.52 19.18 -6.29
C VAL A 185 -10.62 19.48 -5.26
N TYR A 186 -10.21 20.13 -4.17
CA TYR A 186 -11.08 20.56 -3.09
C TYR A 186 -10.99 22.07 -2.91
N GLY A 187 -12.12 22.74 -2.79
CA GLY A 187 -12.21 24.13 -2.39
C GLY A 187 -12.21 24.22 -0.86
N HIS A 188 -11.30 25.01 -0.29
CA HIS A 188 -11.41 25.48 1.09
C HIS A 188 -12.40 26.64 1.10
N TRP A 189 -13.58 26.40 1.68
CA TRP A 189 -14.62 27.40 1.79
C TRP A 189 -14.68 27.97 3.20
N ARG A 190 -15.15 29.22 3.28
CA ARG A 190 -15.50 29.89 4.52
C ARG A 190 -16.76 30.72 4.31
N ILE A 191 -17.61 30.77 5.32
CA ILE A 191 -18.77 31.67 5.30
C ILE A 191 -18.29 33.07 5.70
N GLU A 192 -18.36 34.00 4.75
CA GLU A 192 -18.04 35.40 4.95
C GLU A 192 -19.19 36.27 4.44
N TYR A 193 -19.62 37.23 5.26
CA TYR A 193 -20.73 38.15 4.95
C TYR A 193 -22.03 37.43 4.58
N GLY A 194 -22.27 36.25 5.15
CA GLY A 194 -23.47 35.46 4.88
C GLY A 194 -23.46 34.70 3.55
N ASP A 195 -22.30 34.54 2.90
CA ASP A 195 -22.12 33.72 1.68
C ASP A 195 -20.94 32.75 1.83
N PHE A 196 -20.98 31.64 1.09
CA PHE A 196 -19.83 30.74 0.96
C PHE A 196 -18.79 31.36 0.03
N VAL A 197 -17.60 31.64 0.55
CA VAL A 197 -16.45 32.16 -0.18
C VAL A 197 -15.37 31.09 -0.23
N THR A 198 -14.89 30.76 -1.43
CA THR A 198 -13.74 29.88 -1.61
C THR A 198 -12.46 30.67 -1.39
N LEU A 199 -11.66 30.26 -0.41
CA LEU A 199 -10.40 30.91 -0.03
C LEU A 199 -9.20 30.36 -0.81
N ALA A 200 -9.20 29.05 -1.08
CA ALA A 200 -8.13 28.37 -1.79
C ALA A 200 -8.65 27.08 -2.44
N PHE A 201 -7.90 26.61 -3.43
CA PHE A 201 -8.07 25.27 -4.01
C PHE A 201 -6.89 24.40 -3.60
N ILE A 202 -7.18 23.17 -3.21
CA ILE A 202 -6.24 22.15 -2.75
C ILE A 202 -6.36 20.98 -3.72
N SER A 203 -5.28 20.64 -4.42
CA SER A 203 -5.21 19.42 -5.24
C SER A 203 -4.51 18.31 -4.47
N THR A 204 -5.04 17.09 -4.53
CA THR A 204 -4.41 15.89 -3.94
C THR A 204 -3.30 15.30 -4.82
N GLY A 205 -3.08 15.79 -6.04
CA GLY A 205 -2.04 15.23 -6.89
C GLY A 205 -1.70 16.02 -8.16
N ALA A 206 -0.41 16.39 -8.25
CA ALA A 206 0.40 16.49 -9.48
C ALA A 206 1.71 15.68 -9.32
N SER A 207 1.66 14.60 -8.53
CA SER A 207 2.84 13.85 -8.10
C SER A 207 2.63 12.37 -8.41
N LYS A 208 3.65 11.71 -8.95
CA LYS A 208 3.78 10.25 -9.12
C LYS A 208 3.70 9.45 -7.79
N ARG A 209 3.28 10.07 -6.70
CA ARG A 209 3.16 9.53 -5.33
C ARG A 209 1.73 9.66 -4.78
N ALA A 210 0.75 10.02 -5.60
CA ALA A 210 -0.64 10.09 -5.16
C ALA A 210 -1.19 8.66 -5.03
N THR A 211 -1.39 8.21 -3.80
CA THR A 211 -1.95 6.90 -3.47
C THR A 211 -3.47 7.02 -3.31
N SER A 212 -4.22 6.10 -3.94
CA SER A 212 -5.66 5.96 -3.75
C SER A 212 -6.03 5.77 -2.26
N LEU A 213 -7.08 6.46 -1.80
CA LEU A 213 -7.74 6.22 -0.51
C LEU A 213 -8.30 4.80 -0.41
N SER A 214 -8.70 4.19 -1.53
CA SER A 214 -9.09 2.78 -1.61
C SER A 214 -7.92 1.80 -1.39
N ARG A 215 -6.66 2.26 -1.44
CA ARG A 215 -5.52 1.47 -0.92
C ARG A 215 -5.32 1.66 0.58
N SER A 216 -5.78 2.78 1.15
CA SER A 216 -5.58 3.17 2.54
C SER A 216 -6.60 2.52 3.49
N PHE A 217 -6.62 1.18 3.55
CA PHE A 217 -7.45 0.43 4.52
C PHE A 217 -6.82 0.31 5.91
N ALA A 218 -5.57 0.74 6.08
CA ALA A 218 -4.85 0.58 7.32
C ALA A 218 -5.26 1.63 8.37
N SER A 219 -5.72 1.16 9.53
CA SER A 219 -6.13 2.03 10.64
C SER A 219 -4.93 2.85 11.15
N HIS A 220 -4.97 4.18 11.10
CA HIS A 220 -3.95 5.04 11.73
C HIS A 220 -3.70 4.73 13.22
N LYS A 221 -4.61 4.04 13.93
CA LYS A 221 -4.40 3.65 15.33
C LYS A 221 -3.35 2.54 15.51
N ARG A 222 -3.06 1.76 14.48
CA ARG A 222 -2.12 0.63 14.53
C ARG A 222 -0.80 0.92 13.81
N SER A 223 -0.65 2.08 13.17
CA SER A 223 0.64 2.49 12.59
C SER A 223 1.62 2.80 13.70
N GLN A 224 2.84 2.29 13.58
CA GLN A 224 3.92 2.59 14.50
C GLN A 224 4.65 3.86 14.05
N LYS A 225 4.98 4.73 14.99
CA LYS A 225 6.03 5.70 14.76
C LYS A 225 7.35 5.01 15.07
N LEU A 226 8.20 4.85 14.06
CA LEU A 226 9.49 4.20 14.23
C LEU A 226 10.49 5.22 14.80
N ASP A 227 10.72 5.16 16.11
CA ASP A 227 11.77 5.92 16.76
C ASP A 227 13.03 5.03 16.93
N SER A 228 14.21 5.64 16.81
CA SER A 228 15.50 4.96 16.98
C SER A 228 16.18 5.48 18.24
N ASN A 229 16.48 4.58 19.18
CA ASN A 229 17.21 4.88 20.42
C ASN A 229 18.54 4.11 20.50
N SER A 230 18.97 3.51 19.40
CA SER A 230 20.12 2.62 19.36
C SER A 230 21.43 3.42 19.42
N SER A 231 22.34 2.98 20.30
CA SER A 231 23.71 3.48 20.36
C SER A 231 24.65 2.77 19.38
N TYR A 232 24.17 1.75 18.68
CA TYR A 232 24.96 0.99 17.71
C TYR A 232 25.23 1.83 16.46
N ASN A 233 26.48 2.21 16.23
CA ASN A 233 26.87 3.01 15.08
C ASN A 233 27.81 2.20 14.17
N PRO A 234 27.28 1.52 13.13
CA PRO A 234 28.08 0.71 12.23
C PRO A 234 28.98 1.59 11.34
N GLY A 235 30.10 1.03 10.87
CA GLY A 235 31.02 1.67 9.91
C GLY A 235 30.43 1.83 8.51
N PRO A 236 31.24 2.10 7.47
CA PRO A 236 30.77 2.09 6.09
C PRO A 236 30.34 0.67 5.66
N LYS A 237 29.37 0.57 4.74
CA LYS A 237 28.94 -0.69 4.14
C LYS A 237 29.99 -1.19 3.14
N ALA A 238 30.32 -2.48 3.19
CA ALA A 238 31.14 -3.16 2.20
C ALA A 238 30.28 -3.89 1.15
N LYS A 239 29.63 -5.00 1.51
CA LYS A 239 28.80 -5.81 0.62
C LYS A 239 27.37 -5.98 1.14
N THR A 240 26.54 -6.61 0.32
CA THR A 240 25.23 -7.13 0.68
C THR A 240 25.23 -8.64 0.46
N TRP A 241 24.69 -9.39 1.43
CA TRP A 241 24.34 -10.79 1.31
C TRP A 241 22.82 -10.94 1.45
N ALA A 242 22.22 -11.94 0.81
CA ALA A 242 20.80 -12.20 0.99
C ALA A 242 20.46 -13.68 1.16
N LEU A 243 19.52 -13.97 2.06
CA LEU A 243 18.82 -15.24 2.15
C LEU A 243 17.37 -15.03 1.73
N ILE A 244 16.94 -15.74 0.70
CA ILE A 244 15.59 -15.65 0.13
C ILE A 244 14.98 -17.04 0.18
N ALA A 245 13.87 -17.20 0.89
CA ALA A 245 13.31 -18.52 1.11
C ALA A 245 11.79 -18.55 0.94
N ALA A 246 11.35 -19.33 -0.06
CA ALA A 246 9.97 -19.79 -0.15
C ALA A 246 9.81 -21.03 0.73
N LEU A 247 9.01 -20.92 1.78
CA LEU A 247 8.89 -21.91 2.85
C LEU A 247 7.73 -22.89 2.66
N SER A 248 7.14 -22.91 1.46
CA SER A 248 6.10 -23.85 1.05
C SER A 248 6.24 -24.25 -0.43
N GLY A 249 5.82 -25.46 -0.75
CA GLY A 249 5.69 -25.95 -2.12
C GLY A 249 4.24 -26.10 -2.57
N GLY A 250 4.06 -26.62 -3.78
CA GLY A 250 2.78 -27.00 -4.35
C GLY A 250 2.09 -25.89 -5.14
N TRP A 251 1.33 -26.30 -6.14
CA TRP A 251 0.62 -25.40 -7.07
C TRP A 251 -0.30 -24.40 -6.37
N GLN A 252 -0.97 -24.81 -5.28
CA GLN A 252 -1.87 -23.95 -4.51
C GLN A 252 -1.13 -22.85 -3.72
N ASN A 253 0.19 -23.00 -3.55
CA ASN A 253 1.06 -22.01 -2.92
C ASN A 253 2.00 -21.34 -3.93
N TYR A 254 1.58 -21.28 -5.20
CA TYR A 254 2.32 -20.66 -6.30
C TYR A 254 2.97 -19.33 -5.89
N ARG A 255 2.18 -18.45 -5.27
CA ARG A 255 2.59 -17.12 -4.80
C ARG A 255 3.89 -17.09 -4.00
N HIS A 256 4.11 -18.03 -3.07
CA HIS A 256 5.27 -17.95 -2.19
C HIS A 256 6.58 -18.14 -2.96
N GLN A 257 6.62 -19.05 -3.93
CA GLN A 257 7.81 -19.23 -4.78
C GLN A 257 7.92 -18.12 -5.82
N ALA A 258 6.81 -17.64 -6.38
CA ALA A 258 6.83 -16.50 -7.29
C ALA A 258 7.36 -15.22 -6.61
N ASP A 259 7.02 -14.98 -5.35
CA ASP A 259 7.50 -13.84 -4.58
C ASP A 259 8.98 -13.95 -4.20
N ALA A 260 9.45 -15.14 -3.81
CA ALA A 260 10.86 -15.38 -3.59
C ALA A 260 11.68 -15.13 -4.86
N LEU A 261 11.21 -15.63 -6.01
CA LEU A 261 11.84 -15.39 -7.31
C LEU A 261 11.80 -13.91 -7.70
N ALA A 262 10.71 -13.19 -7.43
CA ALA A 262 10.62 -11.76 -7.71
C ALA A 262 11.68 -10.95 -6.93
N HIS A 263 11.87 -11.27 -5.65
CA HIS A 263 12.92 -10.65 -4.85
C HIS A 263 14.32 -11.04 -5.33
N TYR A 264 14.56 -12.32 -5.62
CA TYR A 264 15.84 -12.80 -6.16
C TYR A 264 16.22 -12.05 -7.44
N GLN A 265 15.31 -11.98 -8.40
CA GLN A 265 15.55 -11.28 -9.68
C GLN A 265 15.79 -9.78 -9.46
N ALA A 266 15.08 -9.13 -8.53
CA ALA A 266 15.30 -7.73 -8.21
C ALA A 266 16.69 -7.47 -7.60
N LEU A 267 17.16 -8.34 -6.70
CA LEU A 267 18.49 -8.23 -6.10
C LEU A 267 19.61 -8.44 -7.13
N ARG A 268 19.45 -9.42 -8.02
CA ARG A 268 20.38 -9.62 -9.16
C ARG A 268 20.41 -8.43 -10.09
N ALA A 269 19.24 -7.90 -10.47
CA ALA A 269 19.13 -6.73 -11.32
C ALA A 269 19.78 -5.48 -10.71
N ASN A 270 19.80 -5.40 -9.38
CA ASN A 270 20.49 -4.36 -8.62
C ASN A 270 22.01 -4.56 -8.48
N GLY A 271 22.55 -5.68 -8.97
CA GLY A 271 23.98 -5.94 -9.01
C GLY A 271 24.55 -6.75 -7.84
N ILE A 272 23.70 -7.36 -7.00
CA ILE A 272 24.18 -8.33 -6.01
C ILE A 272 24.55 -9.62 -6.76
N PRO A 273 25.79 -10.12 -6.62
CA PRO A 273 26.23 -11.32 -7.33
C PRO A 273 25.59 -12.58 -6.77
N ASP A 274 25.43 -13.60 -7.62
CA ASP A 274 24.77 -14.86 -7.23
C ASP A 274 25.47 -15.57 -6.07
N ASP A 275 26.80 -15.46 -5.96
CA ASP A 275 27.56 -16.02 -4.83
C ASP A 275 27.32 -15.33 -3.48
N HIS A 276 26.52 -14.25 -3.46
CA HIS A 276 26.03 -13.58 -2.26
C HIS A 276 24.52 -13.77 -2.03
N LEU A 277 23.83 -14.48 -2.92
CA LEU A 277 22.40 -14.78 -2.84
C LEU A 277 22.22 -16.25 -2.52
N VAL A 278 21.58 -16.57 -1.40
CA VAL A 278 21.17 -17.94 -1.08
C VAL A 278 19.67 -18.07 -1.29
N LEU A 279 19.26 -18.89 -2.25
CA LEU A 279 17.86 -19.12 -2.62
C LEU A 279 17.38 -20.51 -2.20
N VAL A 280 16.29 -20.53 -1.42
CA VAL A 280 15.56 -21.74 -1.05
C VAL A 280 14.21 -21.76 -1.78
N LEU A 281 13.97 -22.80 -2.58
CA LEU A 281 12.74 -23.00 -3.34
C LEU A 281 12.30 -24.47 -3.30
N ALA A 282 11.00 -24.73 -3.40
CA ALA A 282 10.53 -26.11 -3.61
C ALA A 282 10.76 -26.59 -5.07
N ASP A 283 10.86 -25.64 -6.00
CA ASP A 283 11.15 -25.85 -7.43
C ASP A 283 10.13 -26.75 -8.16
N ASP A 284 8.86 -26.66 -7.76
CA ASP A 284 7.79 -27.54 -8.26
C ASP A 284 6.70 -26.79 -9.08
N LEU A 285 6.96 -25.55 -9.48
CA LEU A 285 6.03 -24.72 -10.28
C LEU A 285 6.31 -24.76 -11.78
N ALA A 286 7.55 -24.49 -12.20
CA ALA A 286 7.89 -24.31 -13.61
C ALA A 286 7.65 -25.59 -14.44
N THR A 287 7.76 -26.76 -13.81
CA THR A 287 7.55 -28.08 -14.41
C THR A 287 6.19 -28.70 -14.04
N ASN A 288 5.34 -27.97 -13.32
CA ASN A 288 4.07 -28.48 -12.83
C ASN A 288 3.11 -28.82 -13.99
N SER A 289 2.42 -29.95 -13.89
CA SER A 289 1.45 -30.38 -14.91
C SER A 289 0.20 -29.49 -14.99
N GLN A 290 -0.07 -28.70 -13.96
CA GLN A 290 -1.15 -27.71 -13.94
C GLN A 290 -0.76 -26.40 -14.64
N SER A 291 0.51 -26.19 -15.00
CA SER A 291 0.96 -24.98 -15.66
C SER A 291 0.58 -24.97 -17.15
N ALA A 292 -0.17 -23.95 -17.57
CA ALA A 292 -0.38 -23.62 -18.98
C ALA A 292 0.83 -22.90 -19.62
N GLU A 293 1.85 -22.52 -18.82
CA GLU A 293 3.08 -21.86 -19.24
C GLU A 293 4.33 -22.64 -18.75
N PRO A 294 4.67 -23.79 -19.36
CA PRO A 294 5.81 -24.59 -18.92
C PRO A 294 7.13 -23.81 -18.96
N GLY A 295 7.94 -23.93 -17.91
CA GLY A 295 9.22 -23.23 -17.76
C GLY A 295 9.08 -21.76 -17.34
N MET A 296 7.87 -21.29 -17.01
CA MET A 296 7.62 -19.92 -16.58
C MET A 296 7.01 -19.84 -15.20
N VAL A 297 7.52 -18.91 -14.38
CA VAL A 297 6.89 -18.48 -13.12
C VAL A 297 6.74 -16.97 -13.15
N ARG A 298 5.55 -16.45 -12.82
CA ARG A 298 5.20 -15.02 -12.91
C ARG A 298 4.37 -14.64 -11.68
N ASN A 299 4.75 -13.59 -10.98
CA ASN A 299 3.99 -13.06 -9.84
C ASN A 299 2.83 -12.12 -10.25
N VAL A 300 2.72 -11.79 -11.53
CA VAL A 300 1.64 -11.01 -12.16
C VAL A 300 1.32 -11.64 -13.52
N ALA A 301 0.04 -11.73 -13.88
CA ALA A 301 -0.38 -12.20 -15.21
C ALA A 301 0.29 -11.36 -16.32
N GLY A 302 0.90 -12.03 -17.31
CA GLY A 302 1.60 -11.34 -18.41
C GLY A 302 2.95 -10.69 -18.05
N GLY A 303 3.38 -10.71 -16.79
CA GLY A 303 4.66 -10.14 -16.32
C GLY A 303 5.92 -10.85 -16.81
N PRO A 304 7.12 -10.54 -16.29
CA PRO A 304 8.34 -11.24 -16.70
C PRO A 304 8.36 -12.70 -16.20
N ASN A 305 9.12 -13.57 -16.89
CA ASN A 305 9.43 -14.90 -16.36
C ASN A 305 10.49 -14.77 -15.26
N LEU A 306 10.09 -15.00 -14.01
CA LEU A 306 10.95 -14.94 -12.83
C LEU A 306 11.83 -16.17 -12.64
N TYR A 307 11.53 -17.26 -13.35
CA TYR A 307 12.29 -18.52 -13.27
C TYR A 307 13.51 -18.56 -14.21
N ALA A 308 13.69 -17.55 -15.07
CA ALA A 308 14.79 -17.52 -16.01
C ALA A 308 16.14 -17.30 -15.28
N GLU A 309 17.13 -18.14 -15.60
CA GLU A 309 18.52 -18.01 -15.13
C GLU A 309 18.68 -17.96 -13.60
N VAL A 310 17.86 -18.72 -12.88
CA VAL A 310 17.88 -18.78 -11.42
C VAL A 310 18.89 -19.82 -10.93
N GLU A 311 19.68 -19.47 -9.92
CA GLU A 311 20.51 -20.40 -9.14
C GLU A 311 19.75 -20.74 -7.84
N ILE A 312 19.33 -22.01 -7.71
CA ILE A 312 18.63 -22.52 -6.51
C ILE A 312 19.65 -23.29 -5.69
N ASP A 313 19.98 -22.79 -4.50
CA ASP A 313 20.99 -23.41 -3.64
C ASP A 313 20.44 -24.61 -2.88
N TYR A 314 19.17 -24.52 -2.46
CA TYR A 314 18.53 -25.56 -1.68
C TYR A 314 17.11 -25.84 -2.12
N SER A 315 16.80 -27.14 -2.22
CA SER A 315 15.43 -27.62 -2.24
C SER A 315 14.82 -27.46 -0.84
N LEU A 316 13.63 -26.85 -0.77
CA LEU A 316 12.86 -26.75 0.47
C LEU A 316 12.60 -28.13 1.11
N GLU A 317 12.48 -29.19 0.30
CA GLU A 317 12.20 -30.55 0.82
C GLU A 317 13.34 -31.11 1.70
N GLU A 318 14.54 -30.55 1.57
CA GLU A 318 15.74 -31.02 2.26
C GLU A 318 16.08 -30.18 3.51
N LEU A 319 15.30 -29.13 3.78
CA LEU A 319 15.60 -28.17 4.84
C LEU A 319 14.61 -28.17 6.00
N THR A 320 15.16 -28.02 7.19
CA THR A 320 14.43 -27.69 8.41
C THR A 320 14.61 -26.21 8.78
N ALA A 321 13.85 -25.74 9.78
CA ALA A 321 14.03 -24.41 10.36
C ALA A 321 15.42 -24.22 10.98
N ASP A 322 16.00 -25.28 11.56
CA ASP A 322 17.36 -25.24 12.10
C ASP A 322 18.41 -25.10 10.98
N ASP A 323 18.20 -25.76 9.84
CA ASP A 323 19.07 -25.63 8.67
C ASP A 323 19.00 -24.22 8.06
N LEU A 324 17.78 -23.66 7.95
CA LEU A 324 17.59 -22.28 7.49
C LEU A 324 18.32 -21.27 8.40
N LEU A 325 18.28 -21.48 9.71
CA LEU A 325 19.01 -20.65 10.68
C LEU A 325 20.52 -20.90 10.63
N ALA A 326 20.96 -22.12 10.33
CA ALA A 326 22.38 -22.42 10.13
C ALA A 326 22.94 -21.72 8.89
N ILE A 327 22.18 -21.74 7.77
CA ILE A 327 22.47 -20.98 6.54
C ILE A 327 22.61 -19.49 6.87
N LEU A 328 21.62 -18.90 7.55
CA LEU A 328 21.66 -17.49 7.94
C LEU A 328 22.85 -17.17 8.85
N ALA A 329 23.17 -18.04 9.80
CA ALA A 329 24.28 -17.86 10.73
C ALA A 329 25.67 -18.06 10.09
N GLY A 330 25.74 -18.54 8.84
CA GLY A 330 27.00 -18.86 8.17
C GLY A 330 27.65 -20.15 8.65
N LYS A 331 26.86 -21.11 9.14
CA LYS A 331 27.33 -22.40 9.66
C LYS A 331 27.32 -23.45 8.55
N SER A 332 28.39 -23.52 7.76
CA SER A 332 28.51 -24.51 6.70
C SER A 332 28.73 -25.93 7.24
N SER A 333 28.12 -26.91 6.58
CA SER A 333 28.35 -28.35 6.76
C SER A 333 28.43 -29.05 5.40
N PRO A 334 28.79 -30.34 5.33
CA PRO A 334 28.70 -31.11 4.09
C PRO A 334 27.31 -31.11 3.43
N GLU A 335 26.25 -31.03 4.25
CA GLU A 335 24.85 -30.96 3.83
C GLU A 335 24.42 -29.51 3.51
N LEU A 336 25.05 -28.52 4.15
CA LEU A 336 24.79 -27.09 3.95
C LEU A 336 26.07 -26.36 3.44
N PRO A 337 26.54 -26.64 2.21
CA PRO A 337 27.79 -26.08 1.72
C PRO A 337 27.71 -24.58 1.40
N VAL A 338 26.53 -24.07 1.01
CA VAL A 338 26.30 -22.66 0.66
C VAL A 338 25.60 -21.96 1.83
N VAL A 339 26.24 -20.96 2.43
CA VAL A 339 25.69 -20.24 3.58
C VAL A 339 25.98 -18.76 3.46
N ILE A 340 25.33 -17.94 4.28
CA ILE A 340 25.63 -16.50 4.35
C ILE A 340 27.04 -16.31 4.94
N ASP A 341 27.98 -15.87 4.09
CA ASP A 341 29.36 -15.61 4.49
C ASP A 341 29.70 -14.12 4.66
N SER A 342 28.85 -13.44 5.42
CA SER A 342 28.97 -12.03 5.73
C SER A 342 29.95 -11.75 6.89
N SER A 343 30.45 -10.51 6.91
CA SER A 343 31.38 -9.98 7.90
C SER A 343 30.80 -8.79 8.67
N ALA A 344 31.63 -8.13 9.48
CA ALA A 344 31.25 -7.00 10.33
C ALA A 344 30.83 -5.74 9.54
N ASP A 345 31.25 -5.66 8.27
CA ASP A 345 31.04 -4.50 7.40
C ASP A 345 29.95 -4.75 6.34
N ASP A 346 29.38 -5.96 6.30
CA ASP A 346 28.40 -6.37 5.29
C ASP A 346 26.97 -6.25 5.81
N ASN A 347 26.07 -5.77 4.96
CA ASN A 347 24.64 -5.83 5.24
C ASN A 347 24.09 -7.21 4.85
N VAL A 348 23.09 -7.68 5.58
CA VAL A 348 22.38 -8.94 5.30
C VAL A 348 20.90 -8.64 5.12
N TYR A 349 20.32 -9.12 4.03
CA TYR A 349 18.88 -9.08 3.74
C TYR A 349 18.29 -10.48 3.86
N VAL A 350 17.16 -10.63 4.55
CA VAL A 350 16.47 -11.91 4.68
C VAL A 350 15.04 -11.71 4.24
N PHE A 351 14.59 -12.48 3.26
CA PHE A 351 13.19 -12.51 2.82
C PHE A 351 12.63 -13.92 3.01
N LEU A 352 11.66 -14.04 3.92
CA LEU A 352 10.94 -15.29 4.21
C LEU A 352 9.51 -15.14 3.75
N VAL A 353 9.04 -16.08 2.95
CA VAL A 353 7.64 -16.11 2.47
C VAL A 353 7.06 -17.50 2.60
N GLY A 354 5.87 -17.61 3.20
CA GLY A 354 5.22 -18.90 3.40
C GLY A 354 4.04 -18.85 4.35
N HIS A 355 3.71 -19.99 4.95
CA HIS A 355 2.64 -20.10 5.93
C HIS A 355 3.15 -19.86 7.35
N GLY A 356 2.29 -19.33 8.20
CA GLY A 356 2.60 -19.15 9.62
C GLY A 356 1.37 -19.31 10.50
N ASN A 357 1.63 -19.43 11.80
CA ASN A 357 0.61 -19.54 12.84
C ASN A 357 1.06 -18.76 14.08
N SER A 358 0.24 -18.76 15.12
CA SER A 358 0.51 -18.02 16.36
C SER A 358 1.79 -18.41 17.10
N SER A 359 2.46 -19.50 16.71
CA SER A 359 3.71 -19.98 17.31
C SER A 359 4.95 -19.68 16.47
N GLY A 360 4.84 -19.57 15.15
CA GLY A 360 5.99 -19.38 14.27
C GLY A 360 5.65 -19.47 12.78
N VAL A 361 6.68 -19.48 11.95
CA VAL A 361 6.57 -19.64 10.48
C VAL A 361 6.93 -21.06 10.11
N LEU A 362 6.10 -21.71 9.30
CA LEU A 362 6.29 -23.10 8.86
C LEU A 362 7.37 -23.15 7.80
N VAL A 363 8.25 -24.15 7.90
CA VAL A 363 9.28 -24.50 6.90
C VAL A 363 8.93 -25.87 6.34
N GLY A 364 8.62 -25.92 5.05
CA GLY A 364 8.18 -27.13 4.35
C GLY A 364 6.66 -27.26 4.17
N GLY A 365 5.90 -26.18 4.40
CA GLY A 365 4.44 -26.21 4.39
C GLY A 365 3.86 -26.62 3.04
N SER A 366 2.98 -27.62 3.03
CA SER A 366 2.20 -28.09 1.86
C SER A 366 2.93 -28.99 0.84
N ARG A 367 2.98 -30.28 1.18
CA ARG A 367 2.87 -31.36 0.18
C ARG A 367 1.40 -31.60 -0.12
N ALA A 368 0.95 -31.33 -1.34
CA ALA A 368 -0.30 -31.91 -1.83
C ALA A 368 -0.11 -33.43 -1.94
N GLY A 369 -0.55 -34.19 -0.92
CA GLY A 369 -0.62 -35.65 -0.98
C GLY A 369 0.29 -36.45 -0.05
N MET A 370 0.93 -35.85 0.96
CA MET A 370 1.51 -36.61 2.08
C MET A 370 0.76 -36.32 3.39
N GLU A 371 0.69 -37.34 4.26
CA GLU A 371 0.10 -37.22 5.60
C GLU A 371 0.68 -36.01 6.35
N GLN A 372 -0.17 -35.27 7.06
CA GLN A 372 0.25 -34.14 7.89
C GLN A 372 1.42 -34.56 8.81
N GLY A 373 2.55 -33.84 8.73
CA GLY A 373 3.60 -33.90 9.74
C GLY A 373 4.92 -34.62 9.40
N ALA A 374 5.15 -35.07 8.16
CA ALA A 374 6.45 -35.62 7.77
C ALA A 374 7.33 -34.57 7.07
N GLY A 375 8.20 -33.89 7.83
CA GLY A 375 9.24 -32.97 7.32
C GLY A 375 8.97 -31.48 7.55
N GLU A 376 7.75 -31.09 7.92
CA GLU A 376 7.44 -29.70 8.29
C GLU A 376 8.07 -29.36 9.65
N THR A 377 8.83 -28.27 9.69
CA THR A 377 9.39 -27.72 10.93
C THR A 377 8.89 -26.29 11.15
N LEU A 378 9.09 -25.76 12.35
CA LEU A 378 8.58 -24.45 12.73
C LEU A 378 9.75 -23.56 13.12
N LEU A 379 9.90 -22.44 12.41
CA LEU A 379 10.82 -21.38 12.80
C LEU A 379 10.20 -20.58 13.96
N LEU A 380 10.83 -20.65 15.12
CA LEU A 380 10.35 -20.01 16.36
C LEU A 380 11.02 -18.65 16.61
N PRO A 381 10.32 -17.71 17.27
CA PRO A 381 10.86 -16.39 17.58
C PRO A 381 12.14 -16.43 18.42
N GLU A 382 12.22 -17.31 19.42
CA GLU A 382 13.42 -17.46 20.25
C GLU A 382 14.64 -17.95 19.45
N GLN A 383 14.43 -18.81 18.43
CA GLN A 383 15.52 -19.34 17.62
C GLN A 383 16.06 -18.28 16.66
N LEU A 384 15.18 -17.49 16.03
CA LEU A 384 15.59 -16.36 15.19
C LEU A 384 16.32 -15.30 16.04
N ALA A 385 15.80 -14.98 17.22
CA ALA A 385 16.44 -14.03 18.13
C ALA A 385 17.82 -14.49 18.60
N ALA A 386 17.96 -15.76 18.99
CA ALA A 386 19.24 -16.35 19.37
C ALA A 386 20.23 -16.37 18.20
N THR A 387 19.75 -16.62 16.98
CA THR A 387 20.58 -16.60 15.76
C THR A 387 21.10 -15.20 15.48
N ALA A 388 20.24 -14.18 15.49
CA ALA A 388 20.65 -12.79 15.33
C ALA A 388 21.67 -12.36 16.41
N ALA A 389 21.44 -12.75 17.67
CA ALA A 389 22.35 -12.44 18.77
C ALA A 389 23.71 -13.13 18.59
N SER A 390 23.71 -14.38 18.13
CA SER A 390 24.93 -15.11 17.78
C SER A 390 25.68 -14.42 16.63
N MET A 391 24.98 -14.04 15.56
CA MET A 391 25.59 -13.33 14.43
C MET A 391 26.22 -12.00 14.87
N PHE A 392 25.53 -11.24 15.73
CA PHE A 392 26.07 -10.00 16.29
C PHE A 392 27.35 -10.24 17.10
N ALA A 393 27.33 -11.23 18.00
CA ALA A 393 28.47 -11.58 18.85
C ALA A 393 29.70 -12.01 18.03
N HIS A 394 29.48 -12.66 16.88
CA HIS A 394 30.53 -13.09 15.96
C HIS A 394 30.82 -12.10 14.83
N LYS A 395 30.23 -10.90 14.88
CA LYS A 395 30.39 -9.84 13.88
C LYS A 395 30.11 -10.32 12.45
N ARG A 396 28.99 -11.03 12.28
CA ARG A 396 28.52 -11.56 10.99
C ARG A 396 27.58 -10.62 10.24
N TYR A 397 27.33 -9.42 10.75
CA TYR A 397 26.65 -8.39 9.99
C TYR A 397 27.02 -7.01 10.51
N ARG A 398 26.89 -6.03 9.62
CA ARG A 398 26.83 -4.60 9.88
C ARG A 398 25.40 -4.16 10.19
N ARG A 399 24.45 -4.56 9.34
CA ARG A 399 23.01 -4.40 9.55
C ARG A 399 22.27 -5.61 8.98
N LEU A 400 21.16 -5.98 9.59
CA LEU A 400 20.32 -7.10 9.17
C LEU A 400 18.87 -6.61 9.00
N LEU A 401 18.34 -6.71 7.79
CA LEU A 401 16.93 -6.43 7.49
C LEU A 401 16.22 -7.75 7.20
N ILE A 402 15.18 -8.04 7.96
CA ILE A 402 14.37 -9.26 7.83
C ILE A 402 12.97 -8.86 7.38
N ALA A 403 12.52 -9.37 6.25
CA ALA A 403 11.16 -9.22 5.76
C ALA A 403 10.44 -10.57 5.81
N VAL A 404 9.24 -10.59 6.41
CA VAL A 404 8.46 -11.81 6.63
C VAL A 404 7.06 -11.66 6.05
N GLU A 405 6.77 -12.44 5.02
CA GLU A 405 5.42 -12.66 4.50
C GLU A 405 4.88 -14.00 5.01
N ALA A 406 4.04 -13.94 6.02
CA ALA A 406 3.33 -15.10 6.56
C ALA A 406 2.18 -14.66 7.46
N CYS A 407 1.13 -15.47 7.55
CA CYS A 407 0.13 -15.37 8.62
C CYS A 407 0.84 -15.36 9.98
N HIS A 408 0.46 -14.43 10.86
CA HIS A 408 1.09 -14.25 12.17
C HIS A 408 2.61 -13.99 12.13
N GLY A 409 3.20 -13.66 10.96
CA GLY A 409 4.65 -13.59 10.77
C GLY A 409 5.38 -12.63 11.73
N GLY A 410 4.68 -11.59 12.20
CA GLY A 410 5.17 -10.69 13.24
C GLY A 410 5.56 -11.38 14.55
N ILE A 411 5.10 -12.61 14.81
CA ILE A 411 5.51 -13.39 15.98
C ILE A 411 7.03 -13.53 16.05
N LEU A 412 7.72 -13.71 14.91
CA LEU A 412 9.17 -13.87 14.81
C LEU A 412 9.95 -12.65 15.33
N GLY A 413 9.36 -11.47 15.24
CA GLY A 413 9.98 -10.23 15.70
C GLY A 413 9.84 -9.96 17.20
N THR A 414 8.99 -10.71 17.91
CA THR A 414 8.61 -10.38 19.30
C THR A 414 9.73 -10.54 20.33
N GLN A 415 10.75 -11.34 20.02
CA GLN A 415 11.92 -11.58 20.88
C GLN A 415 13.22 -10.99 20.31
N LEU A 416 13.17 -10.25 19.19
CA LEU A 416 14.36 -9.65 18.60
C LEU A 416 14.83 -8.44 19.40
N GLU A 417 16.07 -8.50 19.88
CA GLU A 417 16.72 -7.41 20.63
C GLU A 417 18.12 -7.05 20.10
N SER A 418 18.61 -7.77 19.08
CA SER A 418 20.00 -7.62 18.62
C SER A 418 20.23 -6.26 17.95
N PRO A 419 21.35 -5.56 18.23
CA PRO A 419 21.62 -4.26 17.62
C PRO A 419 21.75 -4.35 16.10
N GLY A 420 21.25 -3.34 15.39
CA GLY A 420 21.36 -3.26 13.93
C GLY A 420 20.44 -4.22 13.17
N VAL A 421 19.49 -4.88 13.84
CA VAL A 421 18.48 -5.74 13.21
C VAL A 421 17.13 -5.02 13.14
N LEU A 422 16.50 -4.99 11.97
CA LEU A 422 15.11 -4.56 11.79
C LEU A 422 14.32 -5.70 11.16
N LEU A 423 13.15 -6.00 11.69
CA LEU A 423 12.21 -6.94 11.06
C LEU A 423 10.93 -6.22 10.66
N LEU A 424 10.50 -6.40 9.42
CA LEU A 424 9.21 -5.97 8.89
C LEU A 424 8.37 -7.22 8.58
N ALA A 425 7.18 -7.33 9.16
CA ALA A 425 6.26 -8.43 8.88
C ALA A 425 5.00 -7.92 8.20
N GLY A 426 4.51 -8.66 7.19
CA GLY A 426 3.29 -8.35 6.46
C GLY A 426 2.02 -8.43 7.31
N ALA A 427 2.03 -9.23 8.38
CA ALA A 427 0.94 -9.36 9.34
C ALA A 427 1.46 -9.33 10.79
N ASN A 428 0.67 -8.74 11.68
CA ASN A 428 0.96 -8.77 13.12
C ASN A 428 0.75 -10.19 13.70
N PRO A 429 1.14 -10.48 14.97
CA PRO A 429 1.11 -11.83 15.54
C PRO A 429 -0.29 -12.43 15.73
N THR A 430 -1.37 -11.69 15.43
CA THR A 430 -2.76 -12.07 15.72
C THR A 430 -3.65 -12.10 14.49
N GLU A 431 -3.09 -11.94 13.29
CA GLU A 431 -3.85 -11.91 12.05
C GLU A 431 -3.14 -12.66 10.91
N SER A 432 -3.91 -12.99 9.89
CA SER A 432 -3.40 -13.58 8.65
C SER A 432 -2.87 -12.50 7.71
N SER A 433 -1.88 -12.87 6.88
CA SER A 433 -1.57 -12.11 5.67
C SER A 433 -2.45 -12.60 4.51
N LEU A 434 -2.40 -11.89 3.38
CA LEU A 434 -3.29 -12.13 2.24
C LEU A 434 -2.51 -12.27 0.93
N GLY A 435 -3.07 -13.07 0.03
CA GLY A 435 -2.66 -13.14 -1.37
C GLY A 435 -2.92 -11.84 -2.13
N SER A 436 -2.22 -11.67 -3.23
CA SER A 436 -2.36 -10.59 -4.21
C SER A 436 -2.22 -11.12 -5.63
N ASN A 437 -2.65 -10.33 -6.62
CA ASN A 437 -2.60 -10.71 -8.04
C ASN A 437 -3.29 -12.06 -8.32
N TYR A 438 -4.59 -12.14 -8.01
CA TYR A 438 -5.39 -13.33 -8.36
C TYR A 438 -5.44 -13.51 -9.87
N ASP A 439 -5.14 -14.72 -10.33
CA ASP A 439 -5.21 -15.09 -11.72
C ASP A 439 -6.42 -16.04 -11.95
N PRO A 440 -7.48 -15.57 -12.63
CA PRO A 440 -8.66 -16.38 -12.88
C PRO A 440 -8.42 -17.53 -13.88
N ASP A 441 -7.40 -17.45 -14.74
CA ASP A 441 -7.08 -18.53 -15.68
C ASP A 441 -6.47 -19.74 -14.97
N PHE A 442 -5.80 -19.49 -13.83
CA PHE A 442 -5.14 -20.51 -13.02
C PHE A 442 -5.86 -20.83 -11.70
N ASP A 443 -6.91 -20.06 -11.35
CA ASP A 443 -7.67 -20.15 -10.10
C ASP A 443 -6.77 -20.12 -8.85
N LEU A 444 -5.81 -19.18 -8.82
CA LEU A 444 -4.87 -19.02 -7.71
C LEU A 444 -4.37 -17.58 -7.58
N TRP A 445 -3.74 -17.30 -6.44
CA TRP A 445 -3.02 -16.05 -6.20
C TRP A 445 -1.57 -16.21 -6.65
N ARG A 446 -1.06 -15.26 -7.45
CA ARG A 446 0.31 -15.28 -7.98
C ARG A 446 1.33 -14.59 -7.08
N ALA A 447 0.89 -13.79 -6.13
CA ALA A 447 1.73 -13.10 -5.16
C ALA A 447 1.05 -13.04 -3.79
N ASP A 448 1.76 -12.58 -2.78
CA ASP A 448 1.25 -12.16 -1.48
C ASP A 448 1.36 -10.64 -1.34
N GLN A 449 0.44 -10.03 -0.60
CA GLN A 449 0.26 -8.57 -0.60
C GLN A 449 1.49 -7.82 -0.06
N PHE A 450 2.07 -8.24 1.07
CA PHE A 450 3.26 -7.54 1.60
C PHE A 450 4.50 -7.86 0.78
N ALA A 451 4.67 -9.11 0.35
CA ALA A 451 5.74 -9.49 -0.57
C ALA A 451 5.72 -8.66 -1.87
N TYR A 452 4.57 -8.54 -2.52
CA TYR A 452 4.43 -7.78 -3.76
C TYR A 452 4.71 -6.29 -3.56
N GLN A 453 4.18 -5.67 -2.49
CA GLN A 453 4.44 -4.25 -2.21
C GLN A 453 5.91 -3.99 -1.86
N LEU A 454 6.58 -4.92 -1.17
CA LEU A 454 8.01 -4.83 -0.89
C LEU A 454 8.87 -4.97 -2.15
N TYR A 455 8.51 -5.88 -3.04
CA TYR A 455 9.12 -6.03 -4.37
C TYR A 455 8.97 -4.74 -5.21
N LEU A 456 7.79 -4.13 -5.21
CA LEU A 456 7.55 -2.84 -5.87
C LEU A 456 8.41 -1.73 -5.24
N ALA A 457 8.50 -1.68 -3.91
CA ALA A 457 9.33 -0.69 -3.23
C ALA A 457 10.82 -0.84 -3.57
N ASN A 458 11.33 -2.07 -3.67
CA ASN A 458 12.70 -2.36 -4.10
C ASN A 458 12.97 -1.86 -5.53
N THR A 459 12.04 -2.11 -6.46
CA THR A 459 12.24 -1.81 -7.89
C THR A 459 11.92 -0.36 -8.28
N THR A 460 11.09 0.35 -7.50
CA THR A 460 10.61 1.69 -7.86
C THR A 460 11.05 2.79 -6.90
N THR A 461 11.22 2.48 -5.61
CA THR A 461 11.53 3.45 -4.56
C THR A 461 12.60 2.95 -3.57
N PRO A 462 13.73 2.36 -4.01
CA PRO A 462 14.72 1.80 -3.09
C PRO A 462 15.39 2.86 -2.22
N THR A 463 15.33 4.14 -2.62
CA THR A 463 15.94 5.25 -1.88
C THR A 463 15.12 5.74 -0.69
N LEU A 464 13.94 5.18 -0.41
CA LEU A 464 13.17 5.54 0.78
C LEU A 464 13.92 5.15 2.04
N ALA A 465 13.88 6.03 3.04
CA ALA A 465 14.32 5.69 4.38
C ALA A 465 13.46 4.54 4.95
N LEU A 466 13.98 3.75 5.88
CA LEU A 466 13.26 2.57 6.37
C LEU A 466 11.96 2.92 7.13
N ASP A 467 11.87 4.09 7.76
CA ASP A 467 10.63 4.60 8.35
C ASP A 467 9.59 5.01 7.30
N GLU A 468 10.03 5.65 6.22
CA GLU A 468 9.20 5.98 5.06
C GLU A 468 8.74 4.71 4.32
N LEU A 469 9.64 3.73 4.15
CA LEU A 469 9.32 2.40 3.61
C LEU A 469 8.25 1.73 4.46
N TYR A 470 8.42 1.71 5.79
CA TYR A 470 7.42 1.16 6.69
C TYR A 470 6.06 1.86 6.51
N GLN A 471 6.03 3.19 6.44
CA GLN A 471 4.79 3.94 6.23
C GLN A 471 4.14 3.60 4.89
N GLN A 472 4.92 3.50 3.82
CA GLN A 472 4.42 3.09 2.51
C GLN A 472 3.81 1.69 2.57
N LEU A 473 4.54 0.71 3.08
CA LEU A 473 4.06 -0.67 3.21
C LEU A 473 2.83 -0.75 4.10
N TYR A 474 2.82 -0.04 5.24
CA TYR A 474 1.68 0.03 6.13
C TYR A 474 0.42 0.56 5.44
N LEU A 475 0.57 1.52 4.53
CA LEU A 475 -0.55 2.12 3.80
C LEU A 475 -1.00 1.30 2.58
N GLN A 476 -0.09 0.55 1.95
CA GLN A 476 -0.36 -0.15 0.69
C GLN A 476 -0.67 -1.64 0.85
N VAL A 477 -0.30 -2.25 1.98
CA VAL A 477 -0.66 -3.64 2.28
C VAL A 477 -2.08 -3.68 2.83
N GLY A 478 -3.01 -4.10 1.98
CA GLY A 478 -4.41 -4.27 2.34
C GLY A 478 -4.66 -5.55 3.13
N GLY A 479 -5.56 -5.46 4.12
CA GLY A 479 -6.13 -6.61 4.84
C GLY A 479 -5.30 -7.18 6.00
N SER A 480 -4.08 -6.69 6.20
CA SER A 480 -3.26 -6.94 7.40
C SER A 480 -2.53 -5.67 7.83
N HIS A 481 -1.84 -5.71 8.96
CA HIS A 481 -1.08 -4.60 9.53
C HIS A 481 0.40 -4.91 9.50
N VAL A 482 1.09 -4.24 8.57
CA VAL A 482 2.55 -4.29 8.53
C VAL A 482 3.10 -3.81 9.87
N THR A 483 3.98 -4.60 10.47
CA THR A 483 4.52 -4.32 11.80
C THR A 483 6.04 -4.40 11.76
N ALA A 484 6.69 -3.37 12.29
CA ALA A 484 8.13 -3.31 12.48
C ALA A 484 8.50 -3.75 13.90
N TYR A 485 9.60 -4.49 14.01
CA TYR A 485 10.14 -5.01 15.26
C TYR A 485 11.60 -4.60 15.42
N ASN A 486 12.00 -4.45 16.69
CA ASN A 486 13.37 -4.08 17.07
C ASN A 486 13.87 -2.70 16.57
N ALA A 487 12.97 -1.83 16.09
CA ALA A 487 13.29 -0.48 15.63
C ALA A 487 14.10 0.34 16.64
N ASN A 488 13.82 0.18 17.94
CA ASN A 488 14.56 0.86 19.02
C ASN A 488 16.06 0.50 19.05
N ASN A 489 16.44 -0.69 18.61
CA ASN A 489 17.84 -1.16 18.56
C ASN A 489 18.47 -1.01 17.16
N PHE A 490 17.74 -0.46 16.19
CA PHE A 490 18.23 -0.15 14.86
C PHE A 490 18.60 1.34 14.74
N SER A 491 19.83 1.66 14.37
CA SER A 491 20.30 3.05 14.23
C SER A 491 20.03 3.63 12.85
N GLY A 492 19.54 4.88 12.83
CA GLY A 492 19.34 5.64 11.60
C GLY A 492 18.12 5.21 10.79
N ILE A 493 17.02 4.79 11.43
CA ILE A 493 15.83 4.31 10.73
C ILE A 493 15.24 5.33 9.74
N SER A 494 15.45 6.63 9.98
CA SER A 494 15.01 7.75 9.13
C SER A 494 16.06 8.23 8.12
N THR A 495 17.21 7.57 8.04
CA THR A 495 18.31 7.96 7.14
C THR A 495 18.88 6.79 6.34
N VAL A 496 18.86 5.59 6.89
CA VAL A 496 19.19 4.33 6.22
C VAL A 496 18.05 4.01 5.27
N THR A 497 18.38 3.74 4.02
CA THR A 497 17.41 3.47 2.97
C THR A 497 17.31 1.98 2.66
N LEU A 498 16.21 1.55 2.01
CA LEU A 498 16.07 0.17 1.52
C LEU A 498 17.25 -0.23 0.62
N GLN A 499 17.74 0.72 -0.18
CA GLN A 499 18.88 0.58 -1.09
C GLN A 499 20.12 0.00 -0.41
N GLU A 500 20.36 0.28 0.88
CA GLU A 500 21.49 -0.30 1.62
C GLU A 500 21.44 -1.83 1.72
N PHE A 501 20.26 -2.45 1.58
CA PHE A 501 20.04 -3.89 1.72
C PHE A 501 19.73 -4.60 0.41
N VAL A 502 19.43 -3.86 -0.65
CA VAL A 502 18.97 -4.45 -1.92
C VAL A 502 19.91 -4.16 -3.10
N GLN A 503 21.01 -3.46 -2.87
CA GLN A 503 22.06 -3.15 -3.86
C GLN A 503 23.45 -3.38 -3.30
#